data_AF-A0AAC9ZCF5-F1
#
_entry.id   AF-A0AAC9ZCF5-F1
#
_cell.length_a   1.000
_cell.length_b   1.000
_cell.length_c   1.000
_cell.angle_alpha   90.00
_cell.angle_beta   90.00
_cell.angle_gamma   90.00
#
_symmetry.space_group_name_H-M   'P 1'
#
loop_
_entity.id
_entity.type
_entity.pdbx_description
1 polymer ?
#
loop_
_entity_poly.entity_id
_entity_poly.type
_entity_poly.pdbx_seq_one_letter_code
_entity_poly.pdbx_strand_id
1 'polypeptide(L)'
;MLEAMRGLAVYHGFPEKEVQEGDRFSVDVTFLGLFTTRNHVMNVVRLDREKRLLESEEHNPSINRWDHTLSVTPAPDGCRWVDRIIVDAGWKTPLVARFCRFVYLRRHKLRNGRIEQASISRN
;
A
#
# COMPACT_ATOMS: atom_id res chain seq x y z
N MET A 1 -0.25 -1.84 -11.34
CA MET A 1 0.48 -1.82 -10.04
C MET A 1 1.97 -2.14 -10.20
N LEU A 2 2.30 -3.21 -10.93
CA LEU A 2 3.66 -3.73 -11.13
C LEU A 2 4.64 -2.72 -11.76
N GLU A 3 4.22 -2.00 -12.79
CA GLU A 3 5.10 -1.06 -13.51
C GLU A 3 5.57 0.12 -12.64
N ALA A 4 4.67 0.69 -11.82
CA ALA A 4 4.99 1.77 -10.89
C ALA A 4 5.89 1.34 -9.71
N MET A 5 6.05 0.03 -9.52
CA MET A 5 6.89 -0.55 -8.47
C MET A 5 8.14 -1.25 -9.04
N ARG A 6 8.38 -1.15 -10.35
CA ARG A 6 9.52 -1.78 -11.02
C ARG A 6 10.84 -1.31 -10.40
N GLY A 7 11.64 -2.25 -9.91
CA GLY A 7 12.90 -1.99 -9.20
C GLY A 7 12.76 -1.59 -7.72
N LEU A 8 11.53 -1.48 -7.19
CA LEU A 8 11.24 -1.17 -5.79
C LEU A 8 10.60 -2.31 -5.04
N ALA A 9 9.65 -3.00 -5.67
CA ALA A 9 9.00 -4.16 -5.07
C ALA A 9 8.67 -5.20 -6.14
N VAL A 10 8.96 -6.46 -5.82
CA VAL A 10 8.52 -7.62 -6.58
C VAL A 10 7.38 -8.28 -5.83
N TYR A 11 6.26 -8.50 -6.52
CA TYR A 11 5.07 -9.13 -5.96
C TYR A 11 4.95 -10.54 -6.54
N HIS A 12 4.82 -11.55 -5.68
CA HIS A 12 4.55 -12.94 -6.07
C HIS A 12 3.20 -13.38 -5.50
N GLY A 13 2.35 -13.99 -6.33
CA GLY A 13 1.00 -14.41 -5.93
C GLY A 13 -0.05 -13.29 -5.96
N PHE A 14 0.27 -12.14 -6.57
CA PHE A 14 -0.75 -11.12 -6.83
C PHE A 14 -1.80 -11.67 -7.79
N PRO A 15 -3.11 -11.53 -7.51
CA PRO A 15 -4.15 -12.06 -8.38
C PRO A 15 -4.09 -11.42 -9.76
N GLU A 16 -4.21 -12.25 -10.80
CA GLU A 16 -4.34 -11.78 -12.19
C GLU A 16 -5.74 -11.21 -12.48
N LYS A 17 -6.69 -11.43 -11.57
CA LYS A 17 -8.05 -10.88 -11.64
C LYS A 17 -8.12 -9.43 -11.15
N GLU A 18 -9.13 -8.70 -11.63
CA GLU A 18 -9.50 -7.43 -11.02
C GLU A 18 -9.85 -7.62 -9.55
N VAL A 19 -9.30 -6.74 -8.71
CA VAL A 19 -9.57 -6.71 -7.28
C VAL A 19 -11.01 -6.26 -7.03
N GLN A 20 -11.73 -6.98 -6.19
CA GLN A 20 -13.09 -6.68 -5.78
C GLN A 20 -13.18 -6.45 -4.26
N GLU A 21 -14.23 -5.76 -3.83
CA GLU A 21 -14.55 -5.67 -2.41
C GLU A 21 -14.79 -7.06 -1.81
N GLY A 22 -14.26 -7.32 -0.62
CA GLY A 22 -14.29 -8.63 0.04
C GLY A 22 -13.23 -9.62 -0.45
N ASP A 23 -12.41 -9.27 -1.45
CA ASP A 23 -11.31 -10.13 -1.87
C ASP A 23 -10.26 -10.26 -0.77
N ARG A 24 -9.84 -11.50 -0.54
CA ARG A 24 -8.71 -11.82 0.33
C ARG A 24 -7.70 -12.64 -0.43
N PHE A 25 -6.44 -12.21 -0.44
CA PHE A 25 -5.37 -12.95 -1.06
C PHE A 25 -4.05 -12.75 -0.33
N SER A 26 -3.16 -13.72 -0.48
CA SER A 26 -1.80 -13.65 0.06
C SER A 26 -0.84 -13.32 -1.07
N VAL A 27 -0.03 -12.29 -0.85
CA VAL A 27 1.01 -11.86 -1.76
C VAL A 27 2.34 -11.87 -1.02
N ASP A 28 3.39 -12.34 -1.67
CA ASP A 28 4.74 -12.19 -1.16
C ASP A 28 5.32 -10.92 -1.79
N VAL A 29 5.82 -10.01 -0.96
CA VAL A 29 6.37 -8.73 -1.42
C VAL A 29 7.84 -8.64 -1.07
N THR A 30 8.69 -8.51 -2.08
CA THR A 30 10.14 -8.30 -1.89
C THR A 30 10.48 -6.87 -2.23
N PHE A 31 10.86 -6.09 -1.22
CA PHE A 31 11.26 -4.70 -1.36
C PHE A 31 12.76 -4.56 -1.61
N LEU A 32 13.12 -3.83 -2.68
CA LEU A 32 14.49 -3.49 -3.09
C LEU A 32 15.44 -4.71 -3.20
N GLY A 33 14.92 -5.93 -3.28
CA GLY A 33 15.71 -7.17 -3.21
C GLY A 33 16.35 -7.44 -1.84
N LEU A 34 16.04 -6.63 -0.81
CA LEU A 34 16.68 -6.69 0.51
C LEU A 34 15.77 -7.30 1.58
N PHE A 35 14.46 -7.05 1.50
CA PHE A 35 13.50 -7.48 2.52
C PHE A 35 12.27 -8.11 1.86
N THR A 36 12.06 -9.40 2.11
CA THR A 36 10.86 -10.12 1.66
C THR A 36 9.89 -10.28 2.81
N THR A 37 8.73 -9.65 2.71
CA THR A 37 7.56 -9.96 3.54
C THR A 37 6.81 -11.10 2.88
N ARG A 38 6.93 -12.29 3.47
CA ARG A 38 6.20 -13.50 3.05
C ARG A 38 4.84 -13.57 3.73
N ASN A 39 3.89 -14.26 3.10
CA ASN A 39 2.53 -14.49 3.60
C ASN A 39 1.84 -13.18 3.96
N HIS A 40 2.01 -12.15 3.13
CA HIS A 40 1.35 -10.88 3.35
C HIS A 40 -0.08 -10.98 2.84
N VAL A 41 -1.00 -11.08 3.78
CA VAL A 41 -2.42 -11.22 3.50
C VAL A 41 -2.98 -9.82 3.31
N MET A 42 -3.58 -9.56 2.16
CA MET A 42 -4.37 -8.37 1.89
C MET A 42 -5.85 -8.75 1.85
N ASN A 43 -6.65 -8.06 2.66
CA ASN A 43 -8.10 -8.13 2.69
C ASN A 43 -8.67 -6.80 2.19
N VAL A 44 -9.47 -6.83 1.14
CA VAL A 44 -10.07 -5.63 0.56
C VAL A 44 -11.37 -5.37 1.28
N VAL A 45 -11.34 -4.44 2.24
CA VAL A 45 -12.49 -4.11 3.07
C VAL A 45 -13.52 -3.30 2.29
N ARG A 46 -13.05 -2.36 1.46
CA ARG A 46 -13.93 -1.49 0.68
C ARG A 46 -13.30 -1.13 -0.66
N LEU A 47 -14.10 -1.18 -1.73
CA LEU A 47 -13.72 -0.67 -3.03
C LEU A 47 -14.86 0.16 -3.63
N ASP A 48 -14.78 1.48 -3.47
CA ASP A 48 -15.74 2.43 -4.01
C ASP A 48 -15.16 3.08 -5.27
N ARG A 49 -15.62 2.62 -6.45
CA ARG A 49 -15.12 3.13 -7.74
C ARG A 49 -15.60 4.55 -8.04
N GLU A 50 -16.77 4.95 -7.55
CA GLU A 50 -17.32 6.30 -7.74
C GLU A 50 -16.51 7.33 -6.96
N LYS A 51 -16.24 7.01 -5.68
CA LYS A 51 -15.40 7.86 -4.81
C LYS A 51 -13.91 7.66 -5.05
N ARG A 52 -13.53 6.68 -5.88
CA ARG A 52 -12.14 6.27 -6.16
C ARG A 52 -11.38 6.02 -4.85
N LEU A 53 -12.00 5.23 -3.97
CA LEU A 53 -11.52 4.87 -2.65
C LEU A 53 -11.31 3.36 -2.57
N LEU A 54 -10.15 2.97 -2.06
CA LEU A 54 -9.81 1.60 -1.72
C LEU A 54 -9.41 1.56 -0.25
N GLU A 55 -9.99 0.65 0.52
CA GLU A 55 -9.59 0.36 1.89
C GLU A 55 -9.20 -1.11 1.97
N SER A 56 -7.97 -1.37 2.43
CA SER A 56 -7.46 -2.70 2.67
C SER A 56 -6.94 -2.84 4.10
N GLU A 57 -7.16 -4.02 4.66
CA GLU A 57 -6.56 -4.49 5.89
C GLU A 57 -5.54 -5.56 5.54
N GLU A 58 -4.32 -5.32 5.95
CA GLU A 58 -3.17 -6.12 5.59
C GLU A 58 -2.43 -6.56 6.85
N HIS A 59 -1.85 -7.75 6.82
CA HIS A 59 -0.98 -8.24 7.90
C HIS A 59 0.03 -9.24 7.35
N ASN A 60 1.11 -9.44 8.09
CA ASN A 60 2.09 -10.50 7.81
C ASN A 60 2.77 -10.92 9.13
N PRO A 61 3.57 -12.00 9.15
CA PRO A 61 4.23 -12.46 10.38
C PRO A 61 5.15 -11.43 11.08
N SER A 62 5.54 -10.36 10.39
CA SER A 62 6.38 -9.27 10.93
C SER A 62 5.63 -7.97 11.21
N ILE A 63 4.37 -7.86 10.76
CA ILE A 63 3.54 -6.66 10.84
C ILE A 63 2.16 -7.11 11.33
N ASN A 64 1.85 -6.77 12.58
CA ASN A 64 0.62 -7.16 13.25
C ASN A 64 -0.61 -6.55 12.57
N ARG A 65 -0.49 -5.30 12.11
CA ARG A 65 -1.56 -4.57 11.45
C ARG A 65 -1.02 -3.61 10.43
N TRP A 66 -1.64 -3.57 9.27
CA TRP A 66 -1.40 -2.60 8.22
C TRP A 66 -2.74 -2.24 7.59
N ASP A 67 -3.31 -1.10 7.94
CA ASP A 67 -4.53 -0.62 7.29
C ASP A 67 -4.14 0.41 6.27
N HIS A 68 -4.54 0.20 5.02
CA HIS A 68 -4.24 1.09 3.92
C HIS A 68 -5.53 1.63 3.33
N THR A 69 -5.75 2.93 3.49
CA THR A 69 -6.80 3.68 2.79
C THR A 69 -6.14 4.49 1.67
N LEU A 70 -6.50 4.19 0.43
CA LEU A 70 -6.08 4.89 -0.76
C LEU A 70 -7.27 5.61 -1.37
N SER A 71 -7.15 6.92 -1.58
CA SER A 71 -8.13 7.69 -2.36
C SER A 71 -7.47 8.45 -3.50
N VAL A 72 -8.16 8.55 -4.62
CA VAL A 72 -7.66 9.23 -5.83
C VAL A 72 -8.68 10.25 -6.30
N THR A 73 -8.28 11.51 -6.39
CA THR A 73 -9.14 12.60 -6.86
C THR A 73 -8.49 13.33 -8.04
N PRO A 74 -9.28 13.82 -9.01
CA PRO A 74 -8.74 14.64 -10.09
C PRO A 74 -8.21 15.96 -9.54
N ALA A 75 -7.11 16.46 -10.10
CA ALA A 75 -6.49 17.74 -9.76
C ALA A 75 -6.14 18.52 -11.03
N PRO A 76 -6.00 19.86 -10.98
CA PRO A 76 -5.70 20.68 -12.16
C PRO A 76 -4.42 20.28 -12.90
N ASP A 77 -3.43 19.74 -12.19
CA ASP A 77 -2.13 19.30 -12.72
C ASP A 77 -2.00 17.76 -12.83
N GLY A 78 -3.12 17.03 -12.71
CA GLY A 78 -3.14 15.57 -12.84
C GLY A 78 -4.08 14.90 -11.84
N CYS A 79 -3.52 14.06 -10.96
CA CYS A 79 -4.30 13.32 -9.95
C CYS A 79 -3.71 13.54 -8.56
N ARG A 80 -4.57 13.75 -7.57
CA ARG A 80 -4.20 13.77 -6.16
C ARG A 80 -4.41 12.38 -5.57
N TRP A 81 -3.34 11.83 -4.99
CA TRP A 81 -3.34 10.51 -4.38
C TRP A 81 -3.14 10.68 -2.88
N VAL A 82 -4.11 10.22 -2.08
CA VAL A 82 -4.04 10.28 -0.63
C VAL A 82 -3.98 8.87 -0.08
N ASP A 83 -2.84 8.52 0.50
CA ASP A 83 -2.56 7.19 1.06
C ASP A 83 -2.38 7.30 2.57
N ARG A 84 -3.44 6.92 3.30
CA ARG A 84 -3.42 6.79 4.76
C ARG A 84 -3.02 5.37 5.12
N ILE A 85 -1.93 5.21 5.85
CA ILE A 85 -1.38 3.90 6.23
C ILE A 85 -1.20 3.85 7.73
N ILE A 86 -1.96 2.99 8.40
CA ILE A 86 -1.80 2.70 9.82
C ILE A 86 -0.99 1.41 9.91
N VAL A 87 0.21 1.47 10.48
CA VAL A 87 1.09 0.30 10.58
C VAL A 87 1.52 0.04 12.01
N ASP A 88 1.39 -1.21 12.43
CA ASP A 88 1.91 -1.74 13.69
C ASP A 88 2.82 -2.95 13.40
N ALA A 89 4.11 -2.75 13.68
CA ALA A 89 5.15 -3.76 13.62
C ALA A 89 5.95 -3.82 14.93
N GLY A 90 5.33 -3.47 16.06
CA GLY A 90 5.99 -3.35 17.36
C GLY A 90 7.14 -2.34 17.34
N TRP A 91 8.32 -2.74 17.83
CA TRP A 91 9.50 -1.86 17.90
C TRP A 91 10.03 -1.44 16.51
N LYS A 92 9.70 -2.17 15.45
CA LYS A 92 10.09 -1.86 14.06
C LYS A 92 9.17 -0.84 13.39
N THR A 93 8.04 -0.50 14.01
CA THR A 93 7.05 0.46 13.47
C THR A 93 7.66 1.75 12.91
N PRO A 94 8.57 2.48 13.61
CA PRO A 94 9.17 3.69 13.04
C PRO A 94 9.98 3.43 11.75
N LEU A 95 10.72 2.32 11.70
CA LEU A 95 11.54 1.97 10.55
C LEU A 95 10.65 1.61 9.36
N VAL A 96 9.66 0.75 9.59
CA VAL A 96 8.68 0.34 8.58
C VAL A 96 7.95 1.57 8.06
N ALA A 97 7.46 2.45 8.94
CA ALA A 97 6.74 3.65 8.54
C ALA A 97 7.57 4.61 7.66
N ARG A 98 8.87 4.80 7.98
CA ARG A 98 9.77 5.59 7.12
C ARG A 98 9.97 4.94 5.76
N PHE A 99 10.13 3.62 5.75
CA PHE A 99 10.26 2.85 4.52
C PHE A 99 9.00 2.95 3.64
N CYS A 100 7.80 2.81 4.24
CA CYS A 100 6.53 3.00 3.55
C CYS A 100 6.47 4.38 2.89
N ARG A 101 6.74 5.44 3.66
CA ARG A 101 6.72 6.81 3.15
C ARG A 101 7.63 6.97 1.93
N PHE A 102 8.84 6.40 1.96
CA PHE A 102 9.75 6.43 0.82
C PHE A 102 9.19 5.72 -0.42
N VAL A 103 8.67 4.50 -0.25
CA VAL A 103 8.11 3.69 -1.34
C VAL A 103 6.90 4.38 -1.96
N TYR A 104 5.94 4.84 -1.15
CA TYR A 104 4.76 5.53 -1.64
C TYR A 104 5.13 6.84 -2.34
N LEU A 105 6.01 7.67 -1.78
CA LEU A 105 6.48 8.91 -2.45
C LEU A 105 7.00 8.63 -3.85
N ARG A 106 7.82 7.59 -4.01
CA ARG A 106 8.35 7.21 -5.32
C ARG A 106 7.28 6.65 -6.25
N ARG A 107 6.36 5.82 -5.75
CA ARG A 107 5.21 5.28 -6.50
C ARG A 107 4.31 6.39 -7.04
N HIS A 108 4.00 7.40 -6.24
CA HIS A 108 3.14 8.50 -6.64
C HIS A 108 3.84 9.46 -7.59
N LYS A 109 5.13 9.74 -7.40
CA LYS A 109 5.92 10.53 -8.35
C LYS A 109 5.89 9.92 -9.75
N LEU A 110 5.99 8.59 -9.87
CA LEU A 110 5.88 7.89 -11.16
C LEU A 110 4.49 7.97 -11.80
N ARG A 111 3.45 8.26 -11.01
CA ARG A 111 2.06 8.40 -11.47
C ARG A 111 1.60 9.85 -11.60
N ASN A 112 2.52 10.82 -11.58
CA ASN A 112 2.24 12.26 -11.49
C ASN A 112 1.27 12.60 -10.34
N GLY A 113 1.33 11.83 -9.25
CA GLY A 113 0.47 11.96 -8.08
C GLY A 113 1.14 12.73 -6.93
N ARG A 114 0.37 13.55 -6.22
CA ARG A 114 0.85 14.25 -5.00
C ARG A 114 0.41 13.58 -3.68
N ILE A 115 1.44 13.28 -2.89
CA ILE A 115 1.57 13.15 -1.41
C ILE A 115 0.85 14.13 -0.49
N GLU A 116 -0.42 13.95 -0.14
CA GLU A 116 -1.07 14.89 0.79
C GLU A 116 -1.13 14.45 2.26
N GLN A 117 -1.35 13.16 2.58
CA GLN A 117 -1.39 12.73 3.98
C GLN A 117 -0.92 11.28 4.13
N ALA A 118 0.08 11.05 4.98
CA ALA A 118 0.47 9.74 5.48
C ALA A 118 0.49 9.81 7.01
N SER A 119 -0.53 9.29 7.67
CA SER A 119 -0.66 9.31 9.13
C SER A 119 -0.25 7.97 9.71
N ILE A 120 0.86 7.93 10.44
CA ILE A 120 1.39 6.74 11.09
C ILE A 120 0.84 6.72 12.52
N SER A 121 -0.02 5.76 12.85
CA SER A 121 -0.45 5.54 14.23
C SER A 121 0.39 4.43 14.84
N ARG A 122 0.94 4.68 16.03
CA ARG A 122 1.43 3.62 16.93
C ARG A 122 0.29 3.29 17.88
N ASN A 123 0.02 2.01 18.11
CA ASN A 123 -0.70 1.59 19.31
C ASN A 123 0.30 1.42 20.46
#